data_AF-A0A8T7GDM0-F1
#
_entry.id   AF-A0A8T7GDM0-F1
#
_cell.length_a   1.000
_cell.length_b   1.000
_cell.length_c   1.000
_cell.angle_alpha   90.00
_cell.angle_beta   90.00
_cell.angle_gamma   90.00
#
_symmetry.space_group_name_H-M   'P 1'
#
loop_
_entity.id
_entity.type
_entity.pdbx_description
1 polymer ?
#
loop_
_entity_poly.entity_id
_entity_poly.type
_entity_poly.pdbx_seq_one_letter_code
_entity_poly.pdbx_strand_id
1 'polypeptide(L)'
;MAQMPALIPKEVEIQRLKKIYIMVIVLAQIALSVQIDNYVDGSLHQTSIRDSAFTPAHWWLYSHFIALAVGWGLIAMYDRKVPILRGPGNTMNTGLKVTIIGYLATMFTVGINELWHFWAVEEIFSVPNHWLFNMGVVTAFIGALAYVVRVYARIVELGAETPAKNPYVAEMYKLALEGKLYSRSIP
;
A
#
# COMPACT_ATOMS: atom_id res chain seq x y z
N MET A 1 -7.92 -2.85 -31.15
CA MET A 1 -7.44 -1.45 -31.11
C MET A 1 -7.20 -1.07 -29.67
N ALA A 2 -5.95 -0.91 -29.25
CA ALA A 2 -5.64 -0.37 -27.92
C ALA A 2 -6.09 1.10 -27.91
N GLN A 3 -7.12 1.41 -27.13
CA GLN A 3 -7.49 2.81 -26.87
C GLN A 3 -6.26 3.51 -26.32
N MET A 4 -5.80 4.57 -27.00
CA MET A 4 -4.82 5.49 -26.42
C MET A 4 -5.35 5.92 -25.05
N PRO A 5 -4.60 5.74 -23.94
CA PRO A 5 -5.07 6.17 -22.64
C PRO A 5 -5.34 7.67 -22.74
N ALA A 6 -6.58 8.08 -22.46
CA ALA A 6 -6.97 9.48 -22.48
C ALA A 6 -5.96 10.28 -21.65
N LEU A 7 -5.28 11.23 -22.30
CA LEU A 7 -4.32 12.10 -21.65
C LEU A 7 -5.10 12.98 -20.66
N ILE A 8 -5.03 12.62 -19.38
CA ILE A 8 -5.58 13.42 -18.29
C ILE A 8 -4.66 14.64 -18.11
N PRO A 9 -5.19 15.84 -17.79
CA PRO A 9 -4.36 16.98 -17.43
C PRO A 9 -3.37 16.62 -16.31
N LYS A 10 -2.13 17.07 -16.45
CA LYS A 10 -1.01 16.76 -15.54
C LYS A 10 -1.39 17.01 -14.08
N GLU A 11 -2.02 18.13 -13.79
CA GLU A 11 -2.39 18.56 -12.44
C GLU A 11 -3.39 17.58 -11.80
N VAL A 12 -4.38 17.15 -12.60
CA VAL A 12 -5.39 16.17 -12.17
C VAL A 12 -4.75 14.80 -11.95
N GLU A 13 -3.80 14.41 -12.80
CA GLU A 13 -3.06 13.17 -12.63
C GLU A 13 -2.23 13.17 -11.34
N ILE A 14 -1.46 14.24 -11.08
CA ILE A 14 -0.68 14.42 -9.83
C ILE A 14 -1.59 14.33 -8.61
N GLN A 15 -2.75 15.01 -8.62
CA GLN A 15 -3.70 14.95 -7.51
C GLN A 15 -4.21 13.53 -7.26
N ARG A 16 -4.46 12.75 -8.31
CA ARG A 16 -4.90 11.36 -8.19
C ARG A 16 -3.78 10.47 -7.64
N LEU A 17 -2.55 10.65 -8.10
CA LEU A 17 -1.37 9.93 -7.60
C LEU A 17 -1.10 10.24 -6.12
N LYS A 18 -1.22 11.51 -5.70
CA LYS A 18 -1.09 11.90 -4.28
C LYS A 18 -2.17 11.28 -3.40
N LYS A 19 -3.41 11.20 -3.89
CA LYS A 19 -4.49 10.48 -3.19
C LYS A 19 -4.18 8.99 -3.04
N ILE A 20 -3.65 8.34 -4.08
CA ILE A 20 -3.17 6.95 -3.99
C ILE A 20 -2.10 6.82 -2.91
N TYR A 21 -1.13 7.73 -2.88
CA TYR A 21 -0.09 7.75 -1.86
C TYR A 21 -0.64 7.82 -0.44
N ILE A 22 -1.61 8.70 -0.18
CA ILE A 22 -2.26 8.82 1.13
C ILE A 22 -2.95 7.50 1.49
N MET A 23 -3.70 6.90 0.56
CA MET A 23 -4.36 5.61 0.81
C MET A 23 -3.34 4.51 1.13
N VAL A 24 -2.22 4.44 0.41
CA VAL A 24 -1.16 3.47 0.68
C VAL A 24 -0.51 3.71 2.04
N ILE A 25 -0.25 4.97 2.43
CA ILE A 25 0.30 5.30 3.76
C ILE A 25 -0.64 4.83 4.87
N VAL A 26 -1.95 5.05 4.72
CA VAL A 26 -2.95 4.57 5.68
C VAL A 26 -2.91 3.03 5.79
N LEU A 27 -2.88 2.32 4.66
CA LEU A 27 -2.76 0.86 4.68
C LEU A 27 -1.42 0.37 5.23
N ALA A 28 -0.33 1.11 5.02
CA ALA A 28 0.97 0.78 5.57
C ALA A 28 0.95 0.86 7.11
N GLN A 29 0.25 1.82 7.70
CA GLN A 29 0.08 1.88 9.17
C GLN A 29 -0.69 0.67 9.70
N ILE A 30 -1.76 0.26 9.01
CA ILE A 30 -2.51 -0.96 9.34
C ILE A 30 -1.63 -2.21 9.20
N ALA A 31 -0.80 -2.29 8.15
CA ALA A 31 0.11 -3.42 7.97
C ALA A 31 1.21 -3.47 9.05
N LEU A 32 1.65 -2.32 9.55
CA LEU A 32 2.61 -2.24 10.65
C LEU A 32 1.97 -2.62 12.00
N SER A 33 0.70 -2.28 12.24
CA SER A 33 0.02 -2.64 13.49
C SER A 33 -0.18 -4.14 13.65
N VAL A 34 -0.28 -4.91 12.54
CA VAL A 34 -0.33 -6.39 12.57
C VAL A 34 0.82 -7.01 13.37
N GLN A 35 1.98 -6.35 13.46
CA GLN A 35 3.09 -6.85 14.26
C GLN A 35 2.76 -6.92 15.74
N ILE A 36 2.02 -5.93 16.25
CA ILE A 36 1.57 -5.91 17.65
C ILE A 36 0.63 -7.09 17.88
N ASP A 37 -0.28 -7.31 16.94
CA ASP A 37 -1.31 -8.34 17.00
C ASP A 37 -0.68 -9.74 17.04
N ASN A 38 0.32 -9.98 16.20
CA ASN A 38 1.08 -11.24 16.19
C ASN A 38 1.78 -11.51 17.54
N TYR A 39 2.34 -10.48 18.20
CA TYR A 39 2.95 -10.66 19.52
C TYR A 39 1.91 -10.97 20.60
N VAL A 40 0.76 -10.30 20.56
CA VAL A 40 -0.34 -10.55 21.49
C VAL A 40 -0.90 -11.96 21.31
N ASP A 41 -1.10 -12.37 20.06
CA ASP A 41 -1.61 -13.70 19.74
C ASP A 41 -0.62 -14.80 20.16
N GLY A 42 0.65 -14.70 19.77
CA GLY A 42 1.67 -15.65 20.20
C GLY A 42 1.80 -15.75 21.73
N SER A 43 1.62 -14.65 22.46
CA SER A 43 1.60 -14.68 23.93
C SER A 43 0.36 -15.38 24.49
N LEU A 44 -0.79 -15.19 23.84
CA LEU A 44 -2.05 -15.82 24.24
C LEU A 44 -2.00 -17.33 24.06
N HIS A 45 -1.41 -17.81 22.97
CA HIS A 45 -1.16 -19.23 22.72
C HIS A 45 -0.39 -19.92 23.86
N GLN A 46 0.53 -19.20 24.51
CA GLN A 46 1.34 -19.75 25.62
C GLN A 46 0.68 -19.64 26.99
N THR A 47 -0.40 -18.88 27.11
CA THR A 47 -0.99 -18.52 28.42
C THR A 47 -2.44 -18.95 28.58
N SER A 48 -3.09 -19.41 27.51
CA SER A 48 -4.51 -19.78 27.52
C SER A 48 -4.79 -21.06 26.74
N ILE A 49 -5.62 -21.93 27.33
CA ILE A 49 -6.31 -22.99 26.57
C ILE A 49 -7.52 -22.34 25.90
N ARG A 50 -7.62 -22.49 24.58
CA ARG A 50 -8.57 -21.73 23.76
C ARG A 50 -9.84 -22.55 23.54
N ASP A 51 -10.99 -21.96 23.88
CA ASP A 51 -12.31 -22.57 23.63
C ASP A 51 -12.72 -22.51 22.15
N SER A 52 -12.10 -21.62 21.37
CA SER A 52 -12.43 -21.35 19.96
C SER A 52 -11.29 -20.63 19.25
N ALA A 53 -11.32 -20.60 17.91
CA ALA A 53 -10.42 -19.81 17.07
C ALA A 53 -10.67 -18.30 17.23
N PHE A 54 -11.82 -17.89 17.76
CA PHE A 54 -12.18 -16.49 17.96
C PHE A 54 -11.74 -15.99 19.34
N THR A 55 -10.43 -15.96 19.59
CA THR A 55 -9.90 -15.29 20.78
C THR A 55 -9.90 -13.77 20.62
N PRO A 56 -9.76 -12.99 21.71
CA PRO A 56 -9.61 -11.54 21.60
C PRO A 56 -8.46 -11.10 20.67
N ALA A 57 -7.33 -11.82 20.69
CA ALA A 57 -6.20 -11.56 19.81
C ALA A 57 -6.54 -11.85 18.35
N HIS A 58 -7.19 -12.98 18.08
CA HIS A 58 -7.64 -13.36 16.74
C HIS A 58 -8.67 -12.40 16.15
N TRP A 59 -9.59 -11.88 16.97
CA TRP A 59 -10.58 -10.92 16.49
C TRP A 59 -9.92 -9.71 15.84
N TRP A 60 -8.88 -9.22 16.49
CA TRP A 60 -8.13 -8.07 16.03
C TRP A 60 -7.22 -8.41 14.84
N LEU A 61 -6.50 -9.55 14.89
CA LEU A 61 -5.64 -10.02 13.80
C LEU A 61 -6.42 -10.28 12.50
N TYR A 62 -7.56 -10.98 12.58
CA TYR A 62 -8.41 -11.26 11.41
C TYR A 62 -8.98 -9.97 10.81
N SER A 63 -9.36 -9.01 11.65
CA SER A 63 -9.85 -7.71 11.21
C SER A 63 -8.82 -6.98 10.34
N HIS A 64 -7.53 -7.06 10.70
CA HIS A 64 -6.45 -6.48 9.90
C HIS A 64 -6.31 -7.16 8.54
N PHE A 65 -6.32 -8.50 8.50
CA PHE A 65 -6.15 -9.19 7.22
C PHE A 65 -7.34 -8.98 6.27
N ILE A 66 -8.55 -8.84 6.80
CA ILE A 66 -9.72 -8.39 6.01
C ILE A 66 -9.51 -6.94 5.54
N ALA A 67 -9.17 -6.03 6.45
CA ALA A 67 -9.02 -4.61 6.15
C ALA A 67 -7.94 -4.35 5.09
N LEU A 68 -6.83 -5.09 5.14
CA LEU A 68 -5.73 -4.96 4.18
C LEU A 68 -6.15 -5.43 2.79
N ALA A 69 -6.73 -6.63 2.65
CA ALA A 69 -7.18 -7.13 1.34
C ALA A 69 -8.25 -6.21 0.72
N VAL A 70 -9.25 -5.81 1.52
CA VAL A 70 -10.32 -4.90 1.08
C VAL A 70 -9.77 -3.52 0.75
N GLY A 71 -8.90 -2.97 1.60
CA GLY A 71 -8.29 -1.66 1.42
C GLY A 71 -7.48 -1.57 0.12
N TRP A 72 -6.66 -2.59 -0.17
CA TRP A 72 -5.94 -2.68 -1.43
C TRP A 72 -6.89 -2.86 -2.63
N GLY A 73 -8.02 -3.56 -2.45
CA GLY A 73 -9.12 -3.60 -3.42
C GLY A 73 -9.74 -2.22 -3.70
N LEU A 74 -9.92 -1.38 -2.68
CA LEU A 74 -10.39 0.01 -2.84
C LEU A 74 -9.39 0.85 -3.64
N ILE A 75 -8.09 0.69 -3.36
CA ILE A 75 -7.03 1.32 -4.16
C ILE A 75 -7.12 0.82 -5.61
N ALA A 76 -7.33 -0.47 -5.84
CA ALA A 76 -7.51 -1.04 -7.17
C ALA A 76 -8.65 -0.38 -7.97
N MET A 77 -9.77 -0.11 -7.30
CA MET A 77 -10.91 0.57 -7.91
C MET A 77 -10.58 2.03 -8.22
N TYR A 78 -9.88 2.72 -7.32
CA TYR A 78 -9.47 4.10 -7.53
C TYR A 78 -8.39 4.26 -8.60
N ASP A 79 -7.43 3.33 -8.68
CA ASP A 79 -6.34 3.25 -9.66
C ASP A 79 -6.86 3.28 -11.11
N ARG A 80 -8.08 2.80 -11.34
CA ARG A 80 -8.75 2.90 -12.66
C ARG A 80 -8.90 4.34 -13.16
N LYS A 81 -8.85 5.33 -12.26
CA LYS A 81 -8.85 6.76 -12.59
C LYS A 81 -7.49 7.28 -13.05
N VAL A 82 -6.45 6.45 -13.07
CA VAL A 82 -5.09 6.79 -13.51
C VAL A 82 -4.64 5.78 -14.58
N PRO A 83 -5.05 5.96 -15.85
CA PRO A 83 -4.84 4.98 -16.91
C PRO A 83 -3.38 4.57 -17.13
N ILE A 84 -2.42 5.46 -16.87
CA ILE A 84 -0.99 5.21 -17.06
C ILE A 84 -0.40 4.20 -16.05
N LEU A 85 -1.06 3.97 -14.91
CA LEU A 85 -0.64 2.97 -13.92
C LEU A 85 -1.11 1.57 -14.29
N ARG A 86 -1.99 1.45 -15.30
CA ARG A 86 -2.59 0.18 -15.70
C ARG A 86 -1.62 -0.67 -16.51
N GLY A 87 -1.76 -1.98 -16.37
CA GLY A 87 -0.98 -2.95 -17.13
C GLY A 87 -1.44 -3.05 -18.59
N PRO A 88 -0.75 -3.89 -19.38
CA PRO A 88 -1.12 -4.15 -20.78
C PRO A 88 -2.59 -4.52 -20.92
N GLY A 89 -3.24 -4.02 -21.98
CA GLY A 89 -4.66 -4.28 -22.23
C GLY A 89 -5.59 -3.68 -21.18
N ASN A 90 -5.20 -2.57 -20.54
CA ASN A 90 -5.99 -1.92 -19.49
C ASN A 90 -6.21 -2.87 -18.29
N THR A 91 -5.24 -3.72 -17.97
CA THR A 91 -5.35 -4.63 -16.83
C THR A 91 -4.93 -3.92 -15.53
N MET A 92 -5.28 -4.49 -14.38
CA MET A 92 -4.81 -3.97 -13.09
C MET A 92 -3.26 -4.00 -13.02
N ASN A 93 -2.67 -3.03 -12.32
CA ASN A 93 -1.22 -3.00 -12.11
C ASN A 93 -0.74 -4.31 -11.45
N THR A 94 0.37 -4.86 -11.95
CA THR A 94 0.90 -6.15 -11.46
C THR A 94 1.28 -6.10 -9.99
N GLY A 95 1.93 -5.03 -9.52
CA GLY A 95 2.27 -4.88 -8.11
C GLY A 95 1.01 -4.93 -7.24
N LEU A 96 -0.03 -4.19 -7.65
CA LEU A 96 -1.30 -4.14 -6.94
C LEU A 96 -2.04 -5.49 -6.93
N LYS A 97 -2.02 -6.25 -8.04
CA LYS A 97 -2.55 -7.62 -8.07
C LYS A 97 -1.84 -8.52 -7.08
N VAL A 98 -0.50 -8.49 -7.09
CA VAL A 98 0.34 -9.31 -6.22
C VAL A 98 0.10 -8.95 -4.75
N THR A 99 -0.09 -7.68 -4.42
CA THR A 99 -0.44 -7.25 -3.07
C THR A 99 -1.74 -7.87 -2.57
N ILE A 100 -2.81 -7.76 -3.37
CA ILE A 100 -4.13 -8.29 -3.00
C ILE A 100 -4.07 -9.81 -2.86
N ILE A 101 -3.44 -10.50 -3.81
CA ILE A 101 -3.27 -11.96 -3.76
C ILE A 101 -2.47 -12.36 -2.53
N GLY A 102 -1.39 -11.63 -2.21
CA GLY A 102 -0.57 -11.88 -1.02
C GLY A 102 -1.39 -11.83 0.26
N TYR A 103 -2.14 -10.74 0.48
CA TYR A 103 -2.98 -10.62 1.69
C TYR A 103 -4.12 -11.66 1.74
N LEU A 104 -4.73 -12.00 0.61
CA LEU A 104 -5.74 -13.07 0.55
C LEU A 104 -5.14 -14.44 0.84
N ALA A 105 -3.93 -14.72 0.33
CA ALA A 105 -3.20 -15.94 0.63
C ALA A 105 -2.87 -16.00 2.13
N THR A 106 -2.40 -14.89 2.72
CA THR A 106 -2.18 -14.76 4.15
C THR A 106 -3.45 -15.10 4.94
N MET A 107 -4.59 -14.47 4.62
CA MET A 107 -5.88 -14.77 5.27
C MET A 107 -6.20 -16.26 5.26
N PHE A 108 -6.08 -16.89 4.10
CA PHE A 108 -6.38 -18.31 3.95
C PHE A 108 -5.43 -19.19 4.77
N THR A 109 -4.13 -18.88 4.74
CA THR A 109 -3.13 -19.62 5.50
C THR A 109 -3.29 -19.45 7.01
N VAL A 110 -3.65 -18.26 7.51
CA VAL A 110 -3.98 -18.05 8.93
C VAL A 110 -5.22 -18.85 9.32
N GLY A 111 -6.27 -18.84 8.49
CA GLY A 111 -7.47 -19.62 8.76
C GLY A 111 -7.19 -21.12 8.87
N ILE A 112 -6.38 -21.66 7.96
CA ILE A 112 -5.91 -23.06 8.05
C ILE A 112 -5.04 -23.28 9.28
N ASN A 113 -4.12 -22.35 9.58
CA ASN A 113 -3.25 -22.40 10.75
C ASN A 113 -4.09 -22.57 12.02
N GLU A 114 -5.08 -21.70 12.21
CA GLU A 114 -5.92 -21.73 13.42
C GLU A 114 -6.84 -22.92 13.51
N LEU A 115 -7.37 -23.39 12.38
CA LEU A 115 -8.16 -24.63 12.38
C LEU A 115 -7.32 -25.83 12.81
N TRP A 116 -6.05 -25.92 12.40
CA TRP A 116 -5.19 -27.06 12.71
C TRP A 116 -4.73 -27.11 14.17
N HIS A 117 -4.64 -25.98 14.85
CA HIS A 117 -4.35 -25.95 16.29
C HIS A 117 -5.39 -26.73 17.12
N PHE A 118 -6.56 -27.07 16.58
CA PHE A 118 -7.55 -27.95 17.24
C PHE A 118 -7.29 -29.45 17.04
N TRP A 119 -6.47 -29.84 16.06
CA TRP A 119 -6.30 -31.25 15.64
C TRP A 119 -4.87 -31.76 15.82
N ALA A 120 -3.89 -30.87 15.96
CA ALA A 120 -2.47 -31.21 16.07
C ALA A 120 -1.81 -30.53 17.27
N VAL A 121 -0.84 -31.21 17.89
CA VAL A 121 -0.01 -30.68 18.98
C VAL A 121 0.96 -29.62 18.42
N GLU A 122 1.18 -28.52 19.15
CA GLU A 122 1.96 -27.34 18.70
C GLU A 122 3.37 -27.69 18.14
N GLU A 123 4.01 -28.73 18.66
CA GLU A 123 5.37 -29.15 18.27
C GLU A 123 5.48 -29.67 16.82
N ILE A 124 4.45 -30.35 16.30
CA ILE A 124 4.39 -30.80 14.89
C ILE A 124 3.97 -29.65 13.97
N PHE A 125 3.27 -28.68 14.54
CA PHE A 125 2.56 -27.63 13.84
C PHE A 125 3.44 -26.39 13.53
N SER A 126 4.41 -26.08 14.39
CA SER A 126 5.22 -24.85 14.34
C SER A 126 6.10 -24.66 13.09
N VAL A 127 6.36 -25.71 12.29
CA VAL A 127 7.43 -25.66 11.26
C VAL A 127 6.95 -25.55 9.81
N PRO A 128 5.83 -26.14 9.33
CA PRO A 128 5.42 -25.97 7.92
C PRO A 128 4.43 -24.82 7.68
N ASN A 129 3.39 -24.68 8.52
CA ASN A 129 2.26 -23.77 8.22
C ASN A 129 2.55 -22.30 8.54
N HIS A 130 3.36 -22.02 9.57
CA HIS A 130 3.80 -20.66 9.89
C HIS A 130 4.58 -20.01 8.73
N TRP A 131 5.32 -20.81 7.95
CA TRP A 131 6.04 -20.30 6.78
C TRP A 131 5.10 -19.94 5.64
N LEU A 132 4.01 -20.69 5.42
CA LEU A 132 3.03 -20.37 4.38
C LEU A 132 2.36 -19.00 4.65
N PHE A 133 2.02 -18.73 5.91
CA PHE A 133 1.56 -17.43 6.36
C PHE A 133 2.55 -16.30 6.02
N ASN A 134 3.81 -16.49 6.44
CA ASN A 134 4.87 -15.52 6.20
C ASN A 134 5.10 -15.29 4.70
N MET A 135 5.02 -16.32 3.87
CA MET A 135 5.18 -16.21 2.42
C MET A 135 4.06 -15.39 1.78
N GLY A 136 2.82 -15.48 2.27
CA GLY A 136 1.71 -14.61 1.84
C GLY A 136 2.00 -13.14 2.15
N VAL A 137 2.49 -12.85 3.37
CA VAL A 137 2.84 -11.48 3.80
C VAL A 137 4.01 -10.95 2.95
N VAL A 138 5.08 -11.73 2.78
CA VAL A 138 6.23 -11.34 1.95
C VAL A 138 5.79 -11.03 0.52
N THR A 139 4.94 -11.87 -0.06
CA THR A 139 4.37 -11.65 -1.39
C THR A 139 3.58 -10.34 -1.45
N ALA A 140 2.75 -10.08 -0.43
CA ALA A 140 1.96 -8.85 -0.36
C ALA A 140 2.85 -7.60 -0.32
N PHE A 141 3.89 -7.62 0.51
CA PHE A 141 4.85 -6.52 0.68
C PHE A 141 5.67 -6.25 -0.58
N ILE A 142 6.13 -7.30 -1.28
CA ILE A 142 6.85 -7.15 -2.57
C ILE A 142 5.92 -6.49 -3.60
N GLY A 143 4.67 -6.95 -3.70
CA GLY A 143 3.68 -6.33 -4.59
C GLY A 143 3.42 -4.86 -4.24
N ALA A 144 3.29 -4.56 -2.95
CA ALA A 144 3.00 -3.22 -2.46
C ALA A 144 4.16 -2.27 -2.76
N LEU A 145 5.40 -2.72 -2.52
CA LEU A 145 6.61 -1.98 -2.85
C LEU A 145 6.70 -1.70 -4.35
N ALA A 146 6.47 -2.71 -5.20
CA ALA A 146 6.47 -2.53 -6.65
C ALA A 146 5.42 -1.50 -7.10
N TYR A 147 4.23 -1.51 -6.49
CA TYR A 147 3.19 -0.53 -6.78
C TYR A 147 3.59 0.89 -6.33
N VAL A 148 4.08 1.04 -5.09
CA VAL A 148 4.55 2.33 -4.55
C VAL A 148 5.65 2.92 -5.42
N VAL A 149 6.66 2.12 -5.78
CA VAL A 149 7.75 2.56 -6.66
C VAL A 149 7.21 3.05 -8.01
N ARG A 150 6.22 2.35 -8.58
CA ARG A 150 5.60 2.77 -9.85
C ARG A 150 4.84 4.08 -9.72
N VAL A 151 4.07 4.26 -8.63
CA VAL A 151 3.36 5.52 -8.36
C VAL A 151 4.37 6.67 -8.17
N TYR A 152 5.44 6.44 -7.41
CA TYR A 152 6.50 7.41 -7.18
C TYR A 152 7.20 7.83 -8.48
N ALA A 153 7.64 6.85 -9.26
CA ALA A 153 8.29 7.09 -10.54
C ALA A 153 7.42 7.97 -11.44
N ARG A 154 6.10 7.74 -11.45
CA ARG A 154 5.17 8.55 -12.23
C ARG A 154 5.07 10.00 -11.74
N ILE A 155 5.08 10.23 -10.42
CA ILE A 155 5.11 11.58 -9.85
C ILE A 155 6.38 12.32 -10.26
N VAL A 156 7.52 11.64 -10.26
CA VAL A 156 8.81 12.17 -10.71
C VAL A 156 8.82 12.46 -12.22
N GLU A 157 8.31 11.54 -13.05
CA GLU A 157 8.15 11.74 -14.51
C GLU A 157 7.31 12.98 -14.84
N LEU A 158 6.28 13.28 -14.03
CA LEU A 158 5.46 14.47 -14.18
C LEU A 158 6.17 15.75 -13.73
N GLY A 159 7.36 15.66 -13.12
CA GLY A 159 8.09 16.82 -12.59
C GLY A 159 7.35 17.50 -11.45
N ALA A 160 6.61 16.75 -10.64
CA ALA A 160 5.92 17.29 -9.46
C ALA A 160 6.90 17.63 -8.31
N GLU A 161 8.06 16.97 -8.28
CA GLU A 161 9.15 17.17 -7.32
C GLU A 161 10.18 18.19 -7.81
N THR A 162 10.23 18.46 -9.11
CA THR A 162 11.02 19.57 -9.64
C THR A 162 10.23 20.85 -9.43
N PRO A 163 10.76 21.89 -8.75
CA PRO A 163 10.09 23.19 -8.72
C PRO A 163 9.80 23.56 -10.16
N ALA A 164 8.55 23.93 -10.44
CA ALA A 164 8.17 24.36 -11.77
C ALA A 164 9.23 25.37 -12.21
N LYS A 165 9.87 25.12 -13.36
CA LYS A 165 10.56 26.15 -14.13
C LYS A 165 9.50 27.15 -14.60
N ASN A 166 8.79 27.77 -13.66
CA ASN A 166 7.99 28.92 -13.92
C ASN A 166 9.03 30.02 -14.17
N PRO A 167 9.15 30.52 -15.41
CA PRO A 167 10.13 31.55 -15.74
C PRO A 167 10.01 32.72 -14.78
N TYR A 168 8.79 33.03 -14.34
CA TYR A 168 8.50 34.07 -13.37
C TYR A 168 9.00 33.74 -11.96
N VAL A 169 8.95 32.49 -11.49
CA VAL A 169 9.48 32.15 -10.15
C VAL A 169 11.01 32.13 -10.16
N ALA A 170 11.62 31.65 -11.26
CA ALA A 170 13.07 31.71 -11.45
C ALA A 170 13.55 33.16 -11.59
N GLU A 171 12.80 34.01 -12.30
CA GLU A 171 13.05 35.45 -12.43
C GLU A 171 12.87 36.16 -11.10
N MET A 172 11.82 35.84 -10.32
CA MET A 172 11.62 36.39 -8.97
C MET A 172 12.73 35.92 -8.02
N TYR A 173 13.16 34.66 -8.05
CA TYR A 173 14.32 34.22 -7.26
C TYR A 173 15.60 34.95 -7.67
N LYS A 174 15.82 35.15 -8.98
CA LYS A 174 16.96 35.93 -9.50
C LYS A 174 16.88 37.39 -9.06
N LEU A 175 15.72 38.02 -9.15
CA LEU A 175 15.48 39.39 -8.71
C LEU A 175 15.58 39.55 -7.19
N ALA A 176 15.23 38.53 -6.40
CA ALA A 176 15.44 38.49 -4.95
C ALA A 176 16.94 38.42 -4.61
N LEU A 177 17.69 37.54 -5.29
CA LEU A 177 19.15 37.42 -5.12
C LEU A 177 19.90 38.68 -5.58
N GLU A 178 19.38 39.39 -6.59
CA GLU A 178 19.90 40.67 -7.04
C GLU A 178 19.42 41.87 -6.19
N GLY A 179 18.59 41.64 -5.16
CA GLY A 179 18.04 42.70 -4.29
C GLY A 179 17.01 43.62 -4.96
N LYS A 180 16.53 43.27 -6.15
CA LYS A 180 15.64 44.09 -6.99
C LYS A 180 14.15 43.79 -6.81
N LEU A 181 13.80 42.75 -6.06
CA LEU A 181 12.40 42.33 -5.89
C LEU A 181 11.51 43.40 -5.23
N TYR A 182 12.11 44.24 -4.36
CA TYR A 182 11.43 45.30 -3.62
C TYR A 182 11.75 46.71 -4.15
N SER A 183 12.55 46.84 -5.22
CA SER A 183 13.02 48.15 -5.70
C SER A 183 12.11 48.80 -6.73
N ARG A 184 10.99 48.18 -7.10
CA ARG A 184 9.95 48.83 -7.89
C ARG A 184 8.95 49.49 -6.95
N SER A 185 9.33 50.66 -6.45
CA SER A 185 8.34 51.68 -6.07
C SER A 185 7.44 51.90 -7.27
N ILE A 186 6.17 51.56 -7.10
CA ILE A 186 5.07 51.78 -8.05
C ILE A 186 5.04 53.30 -8.34
N PRO A 187 5.07 53.74 -9.62
CA PRO A 187 4.84 55.16 -9.95
C PRO A 187 3.41 55.60 -9.65
#